data_AF-A0A9D1HSS0-F1
#
_entry.id   AF-A0A9D1HSS0-F1
#
_cell.length_a   1.000
_cell.length_b   1.000
_cell.length_c   1.000
_cell.angle_alpha   90.00
_cell.angle_beta   90.00
_cell.angle_gamma   90.00
#
_symmetry.space_group_name_H-M   'P 1'
#
loop_
_entity.id
_entity.type
_entity.pdbx_description
1 polymer ?
#
loop_
_entity_poly.entity_id
_entity_poly.type
_entity_poly.pdbx_seq_one_letter_code
_entity_poly.pdbx_strand_id
1 'polypeptide(L)'
;MSLIKATANCDFDLLLDCLRREFPNYGGISVTEESRCDMTDGNARCCVTVFERYSYTGGNRVSLAVTLFTGGDKVRISAVTSGGSQAVFFKLNIFGE
;
A
#
# COMPACT_ATOMS: atom_id res chain seq x y z
N MET A 1 13.81 -3.06 -6.99
CA MET A 1 13.17 -2.81 -5.69
C MET A 1 13.02 -1.31 -5.53
N SER A 2 11.80 -0.82 -5.31
CA SER A 2 11.52 0.59 -5.03
C SER A 2 10.82 0.72 -3.68
N LEU A 3 11.04 1.84 -2.99
CA LEU A 3 10.48 2.17 -1.69
C LEU A 3 9.91 3.59 -1.74
N ILE A 4 8.65 3.74 -1.34
CA ILE A 4 7.99 5.03 -1.15
C ILE A 4 7.57 5.15 0.31
N LYS A 5 7.70 6.36 0.85
CA LYS A 5 7.23 6.71 2.20
C LYS A 5 6.34 7.94 2.13
N ALA A 6 5.27 7.93 2.90
CA ALA A 6 4.37 9.07 3.06
C ALA A 6 3.88 9.17 4.52
N THR A 7 3.29 10.31 4.87
CA THR A 7 2.63 10.51 6.16
C THR A 7 1.28 11.17 5.90
N ALA A 8 0.24 10.66 6.54
CA ALA A 8 -1.11 11.16 6.45
C ALA A 8 -1.60 11.63 7.82
N ASN A 9 -2.37 12.71 7.82
CA ASN A 9 -3.04 13.24 9.01
C ASN A 9 -4.53 12.86 8.94
N CYS A 10 -4.79 11.56 9.06
CA CYS A 10 -6.13 11.00 9.00
C CYS A 10 -6.23 9.80 9.94
N ASP A 11 -7.46 9.34 10.15
CA ASP A 11 -7.72 8.12 10.91
C ASP A 11 -7.13 6.88 10.23
N PHE A 12 -6.59 5.98 11.05
CA PHE A 12 -5.92 4.77 10.58
C PHE A 12 -6.87 3.80 9.87
N ASP A 13 -8.05 3.58 10.43
CA ASP A 13 -9.03 2.64 9.89
C ASP A 13 -9.62 3.17 8.59
N LEU A 14 -9.92 4.48 8.53
CA LEU A 14 -10.37 5.12 7.29
C LEU A 14 -9.33 5.01 6.17
N LEU A 15 -8.05 5.21 6.48
CA LEU A 15 -6.98 5.09 5.49
C LEU A 15 -6.80 3.63 5.05
N LEU A 16 -6.89 2.67 5.98
CA LEU A 16 -6.80 1.25 5.68
C LEU A 16 -7.96 0.79 4.78
N ASP A 17 -9.18 1.21 5.09
CA ASP A 17 -10.36 0.88 4.29
C ASP A 17 -10.28 1.53 2.90
N CYS A 18 -9.84 2.79 2.82
CA CYS A 18 -9.60 3.48 1.56
C CYS A 18 -8.54 2.74 0.72
N LEU A 19 -7.40 2.39 1.31
CA LEU A 19 -6.35 1.63 0.64
C LEU A 19 -6.91 0.33 0.06
N ARG A 20 -7.65 -0.45 0.85
CA ARG A 20 -8.15 -1.76 0.42
C ARG A 20 -9.24 -1.68 -0.64
N ARG A 21 -10.07 -0.64 -0.61
CA ARG A 21 -11.17 -0.47 -1.56
C ARG A 21 -10.71 0.18 -2.86
N GLU A 22 -9.89 1.21 -2.78
CA GLU A 22 -9.53 2.02 -3.94
C GLU A 22 -8.31 1.46 -4.67
N PHE A 23 -7.32 0.91 -3.96
CA PHE A 23 -6.07 0.45 -4.58
C PHE A 23 -6.26 -0.66 -5.63
N PRO A 24 -7.10 -1.70 -5.40
CA PRO A 24 -7.38 -2.72 -6.42
C PRO A 24 -8.08 -2.19 -7.67
N ASN A 25 -8.78 -1.06 -7.56
CA ASN A 25 -9.53 -0.43 -8.64
C ASN A 25 -8.74 0.70 -9.32
N TYR A 26 -7.56 1.04 -8.78
CA TYR A 26 -6.79 2.18 -9.24
C TYR A 26 -6.04 1.89 -10.55
N GLY A 27 -6.11 2.81 -11.50
CA GLY A 27 -5.27 2.80 -12.70
C GLY A 27 -5.56 1.68 -13.70
N GLY A 28 -6.71 0.99 -13.61
CA GLY A 28 -7.11 -0.06 -14.56
C GLY A 28 -6.27 -1.33 -14.50
N ILE A 29 -5.49 -1.52 -13.42
CA ILE A 29 -4.63 -2.67 -13.20
C ILE A 29 -5.32 -3.60 -12.19
N SER A 30 -5.51 -4.88 -12.55
CA SER A 30 -5.98 -5.89 -11.59
C SER A 30 -4.89 -6.18 -10.56
N VAL A 31 -5.15 -5.76 -9.32
CA VAL A 31 -4.33 -6.03 -8.15
C VAL A 31 -5.17 -6.81 -7.14
N THR A 32 -4.57 -7.79 -6.47
CA THR A 32 -5.25 -8.62 -5.48
C THR A 32 -4.52 -8.53 -4.14
N GLU A 33 -5.27 -8.42 -3.04
CA GLU A 33 -4.73 -8.57 -1.68
C GLU A 33 -4.40 -10.05 -1.46
N GLU A 34 -3.12 -10.40 -1.38
CA GLU A 34 -2.66 -11.77 -1.19
C GLU A 34 -2.53 -12.13 0.30
N SER A 35 -2.10 -11.16 1.13
CA SER A 35 -1.93 -11.38 2.55
C SER A 35 -2.00 -10.08 3.35
N ARG A 36 -2.37 -10.20 4.63
CA ARG A 36 -2.40 -9.08 5.57
C ARG A 36 -1.98 -9.53 6.97
N CYS A 37 -1.29 -8.64 7.68
CA CYS A 37 -0.96 -8.79 9.08
C CYS A 37 -1.25 -7.49 9.83
N ASP A 38 -2.17 -7.57 10.78
CA ASP A 38 -2.53 -6.48 11.69
C ASP A 38 -1.87 -6.72 13.05
N MET A 39 -1.17 -5.71 13.57
CA MET A 39 -0.45 -5.75 14.83
C MET A 39 -0.79 -4.51 15.66
N THR A 40 -0.94 -4.71 16.96
CA THR A 40 -1.15 -3.62 17.92
C THR A 40 -0.25 -3.84 19.13
N ASP A 41 0.37 -2.75 19.61
CA ASP A 41 1.20 -2.75 20.81
C ASP A 41 1.06 -1.41 21.54
N GLY A 42 0.39 -1.41 22.69
CA GLY A 42 -0.02 -0.19 23.38
C GLY A 42 -0.82 0.74 22.46
N ASN A 43 -0.31 1.97 22.27
CA ASN A 43 -0.92 2.96 21.36
C ASN A 43 -0.45 2.82 19.91
N ALA A 44 0.45 1.88 19.62
CA ALA A 44 0.92 1.62 18.28
C ALA A 44 0.00 0.65 17.54
N ARG A 45 -0.30 0.96 16.28
CA ARG A 45 -1.02 0.09 15.35
C ARG A 45 -0.21 -0.02 14.05
N CYS A 46 -0.10 -1.22 13.53
CA CYS A 46 0.60 -1.52 12.29
C CYS A 46 -0.27 -2.47 11.45
N CYS A 47 -0.44 -2.17 10.17
CA CYS A 47 -1.04 -3.06 9.21
C CYS A 47 -0.07 -3.23 8.06
N VAL A 48 0.33 -4.47 7.77
CA VAL A 48 1.10 -4.83 6.57
C VAL A 48 0.15 -5.54 5.63
N THR A 49 -0.02 -5.03 4.42
CA THR A 49 -0.82 -5.64 3.36
C THR A 49 0.07 -5.93 2.16
N VAL A 50 0.03 -7.15 1.66
CA VAL A 50 0.75 -7.58 0.46
C VAL A 50 -0.24 -7.67 -0.69
N PHE A 51 0.05 -6.95 -1.75
CA PHE A 51 -0.68 -6.97 -2.99
C PHE A 51 0.15 -7.66 -4.07
N GLU A 52 -0.48 -8.48 -4.91
CA GLU A 52 0.13 -8.96 -6.16
C GLU A 52 -0.60 -8.39 -7.36
N ARG A 53 0.19 -8.01 -8.36
CA ARG A 53 -0.32 -7.71 -9.70
C ARG A 53 -0.13 -8.94 -10.59
N TYR A 54 -1.24 -9.37 -11.18
CA TYR A 54 -1.22 -10.23 -12.35
C TYR A 54 -0.97 -9.33 -13.58
N SER A 55 0.28 -9.25 -14.05
CA SER A 55 0.55 -8.58 -15.32
C SER A 55 -0.01 -9.43 -16.46
N TYR A 56 -1.05 -8.95 -17.14
CA TYR A 56 -1.59 -9.58 -18.36
C TYR A 56 -0.54 -9.65 -19.50
N THR A 57 0.47 -8.80 -19.46
CA THR A 57 1.57 -8.78 -20.44
C THR A 57 2.88 -9.15 -19.75
N GLY A 58 3.40 -10.35 -20.02
CA GLY A 58 4.81 -10.69 -19.77
C GLY A 58 5.14 -11.52 -18.52
N GLY A 59 4.19 -12.21 -17.87
CA GLY A 59 4.48 -13.32 -16.94
C GLY A 59 5.22 -12.97 -15.62
N ASN A 60 5.67 -11.73 -15.44
CA ASN A 60 6.37 -11.30 -14.24
C ASN A 60 5.35 -10.93 -13.14
N ARG A 61 5.39 -11.68 -12.04
CA ARG A 61 4.71 -11.32 -10.80
C ARG A 61 5.45 -10.17 -10.15
N VAL A 62 4.70 -9.12 -9.80
CA VAL A 62 5.20 -8.00 -9.01
C VAL A 62 4.35 -7.95 -7.76
N SER A 63 5.00 -8.03 -6.60
CA SER A 63 4.35 -7.83 -5.32
C SER A 63 4.65 -6.43 -4.79
N LEU A 64 3.68 -5.89 -4.07
CA LEU A 64 3.77 -4.62 -3.36
C LEU A 64 3.38 -4.87 -1.90
N ALA A 65 4.32 -4.66 -0.99
CA ALA A 65 4.03 -4.62 0.44
C ALA A 65 3.74 -3.17 0.85
N VAL A 66 2.53 -2.90 1.32
CA VAL A 66 2.14 -1.62 1.92
C VAL A 66 2.07 -1.79 3.43
N THR A 67 2.68 -0.87 4.17
CA THR A 67 2.65 -0.83 5.62
C THR A 67 2.05 0.48 6.08
N LEU A 68 0.96 0.42 6.83
CA LEU A 68 0.41 1.53 7.59
C LEU A 68 0.88 1.39 9.04
N PHE A 69 1.42 2.44 9.62
CA PHE A 69 1.90 2.43 11.00
C PHE A 69 1.54 3.74 11.70
N THR A 70 0.91 3.66 12.86
CA THR A 70 0.67 4.80 13.74
C THR A 70 1.08 4.46 15.17
N GLY A 71 1.43 5.49 15.93
CA GLY A 71 1.67 5.43 17.39
C GLY A 71 1.22 6.71 18.08
N GLY A 72 0.27 7.42 17.48
CA GLY A 72 -0.18 8.76 17.86
C GLY A 72 -1.03 9.37 16.75
N ASP A 73 -0.87 10.67 16.50
CA ASP A 73 -1.83 11.43 15.68
C ASP A 73 -1.67 11.26 14.16
N LYS A 74 -0.57 10.65 13.70
CA LYS A 74 -0.24 10.55 12.26
C LYS A 74 0.01 9.12 11.83
N VAL A 75 -0.54 8.78 10.67
CA VAL A 75 -0.31 7.48 10.03
C VAL A 75 0.89 7.61 9.08
N ARG A 76 1.88 6.75 9.26
CA ARG A 76 3.03 6.61 8.37
C ARG A 76 2.75 5.47 7.41
N ILE A 77 3.08 5.69 6.14
CA ILE A 77 2.85 4.75 5.07
C ILE A 77 4.20 4.39 4.46
N SER A 78 4.44 3.10 4.23
CA SER A 78 5.55 2.58 3.44
C SER A 78 5.00 1.68 2.35
N ALA A 79 5.52 1.79 1.13
CA ALA A 79 5.16 0.92 0.02
C ALA A 79 6.44 0.41 -0.65
N VAL A 80 6.62 -0.91 -0.66
CA VAL A 80 7.84 -1.59 -1.15
C VAL A 80 7.48 -2.57 -2.24
N THR A 81 8.06 -2.40 -3.43
CA THR A 81 7.87 -3.35 -4.54
C THR A 81 8.96 -4.42 -4.56
N SER A 82 8.55 -5.68 -4.69
CA SER A 82 9.43 -6.82 -4.96
C SER A 82 9.12 -7.38 -6.35
N GLY A 83 10.10 -7.28 -7.26
CA GLY A 83 9.95 -7.60 -8.68
C GLY A 83 10.76 -6.68 -9.60
N GLY A 84 11.10 -7.16 -10.81
CA GLY A 84 11.99 -6.48 -11.76
C GLY A 84 11.44 -5.22 -12.44
N SER A 85 10.17 -4.86 -12.23
CA SER A 85 9.58 -3.67 -12.86
C SER A 85 9.87 -2.40 -12.06
N GLN A 86 11.04 -1.81 -12.27
CA GLN A 86 11.23 -0.37 -12.15
C GLN A 86 10.43 0.30 -13.28
N ALA A 87 9.21 0.84 -13.06
CA ALA A 87 8.66 1.88 -13.96
C ALA A 87 7.26 2.43 -13.62
N VAL A 88 6.30 1.67 -13.10
CA VAL A 88 4.87 2.07 -13.26
C VAL A 88 4.15 2.63 -12.05
N PHE A 89 4.77 2.69 -10.87
CA PHE A 89 4.11 3.22 -9.65
C PHE A 89 4.22 4.74 -9.46
N PHE A 90 4.79 5.48 -10.42
CA PHE A 90 4.95 6.94 -10.35
C PHE A 90 3.67 7.70 -10.72
N LYS A 91 2.59 7.54 -9.95
CA LYS A 91 1.56 8.59 -9.83
C LYS A 91 0.68 8.42 -8.60
N LEU A 92 1.28 8.22 -7.43
CA LEU A 92 0.57 8.53 -6.18
C LEU A 92 0.51 10.06 -6.03
N ASN A 93 -0.43 10.69 -6.74
CA ASN A 93 -0.89 12.03 -6.37
C ASN A 93 -1.64 11.84 -5.04
N ILE A 94 -0.94 12.12 -3.94
CA ILE A 94 -1.54 12.26 -2.62
C ILE A 94 -2.40 13.52 -2.70
N PHE A 95 -3.68 13.34 -3.05
CA PHE A 95 -4.75 14.31 -2.81
C PHE A 95 -4.69 14.68 -1.32
N GLY A 96 -4.47 15.92 -0.90
CA GLY A 96 -4.13 17.10 -1.69
C GLY A 96 -5.31 17.83 -2.32
N GLU A 97 -6.53 17.55 -1.86
CA GLU A 97 -7.62 18.53 -1.71
C GLU A 97 -8.26 18.29 -0.33
#